data_AF-A0A7K4YWC6-F1
#
_entry.id   AF-A0A7K4YWC6-F1
#
_cell.length_a   1.000
_cell.length_b   1.000
_cell.length_c   1.000
_cell.angle_alpha   90.00
_cell.angle_beta   90.00
_cell.angle_gamma   90.00
#
_symmetry.space_group_name_H-M   'P 1'
#
loop_
_entity.id
_entity.type
_entity.pdbx_description
1 polymer ?
#
loop_
_entity_poly.entity_id
_entity_poly.type
_entity_poly.pdbx_seq_one_letter_code
_entity_poly.pdbx_strand_id
1 'polypeptide(L)' 'PALAQLVAEQAAAADGRFSLGLSGGSLVGLLAQYLPPAVATTGPAAPARWLVAFCDERLVPPQHPE' A
#
# COMPACT_ATOMS: atom_id res chain seq x y z
N PRO A 1 -10.37 -9.08 -0.25
CA PRO A 1 -8.97 -8.64 -0.44
C PRO A 1 -8.43 -8.77 -1.89
N ALA A 2 -9.27 -8.67 -2.94
CA ALA A 2 -8.80 -8.77 -4.32
C ALA A 2 -7.83 -7.63 -4.69
N LEU A 3 -8.10 -6.41 -4.20
CA LEU A 3 -7.19 -5.29 -4.40
C LEU A 3 -5.82 -5.50 -3.75
N ALA A 4 -5.77 -6.01 -2.51
CA ALA A 4 -4.51 -6.27 -1.83
C ALA A 4 -3.68 -7.33 -2.56
N GLN A 5 -4.33 -8.36 -3.10
CA GLN A 5 -3.68 -9.38 -3.94
C GLN A 5 -3.15 -8.78 -5.24
N LEU A 6 -3.96 -7.97 -5.94
CA LEU A 6 -3.52 -7.26 -7.14
C LEU A 6 -2.29 -6.38 -6.87
N VAL A 7 -2.30 -5.60 -5.78
CA VAL A 7 -1.14 -4.78 -5.39
C VAL A 7 0.09 -5.64 -5.12
N ALA A 8 -0.07 -6.76 -4.41
CA ALA A 8 1.04 -7.67 -4.12
C ALA A 8 1.60 -8.34 -5.39
N GLU A 9 0.74 -8.74 -6.34
CA GLU A 9 1.14 -9.28 -7.65
C GLU A 9 1.89 -8.24 -8.49
N GLN A 10 1.40 -7.01 -8.54
CA GLN A 10 2.09 -5.91 -9.24
C GLN A 10 3.45 -5.61 -8.60
N ALA A 11 3.54 -5.65 -7.28
CA ALA A 11 4.79 -5.44 -6.57
C ALA A 11 5.78 -6.59 -6.76
N ALA A 12 5.31 -7.83 -6.83
CA ALA A 12 6.16 -8.99 -7.12
C ALA A 12 6.67 -9.00 -8.57
N ALA A 13 5.88 -8.48 -9.50
CA ALA A 13 6.30 -8.29 -10.89
C ALA A 13 7.25 -7.10 -11.10
N ALA A 14 7.35 -6.18 -10.13
CA ALA A 14 8.24 -5.03 -10.22
C ALA A 14 9.68 -5.44 -9.93
N ASP A 15 10.59 -5.20 -10.88
CA ASP A 15 12.01 -5.53 -10.73
C ASP A 15 12.72 -4.51 -9.80
N GLY A 16 12.60 -4.75 -8.51
CA GLY A 16 13.40 -4.11 -7.48
C GLY A 16 12.88 -2.79 -6.90
N ARG A 17 11.91 -2.09 -7.48
CA ARG A 17 11.26 -0.95 -6.81
C ARG A 17 9.78 -0.92 -7.16
N PHE A 18 8.95 -0.66 -6.16
CA PHE A 18 7.51 -0.56 -6.34
C PHE A 18 7.00 0.73 -5.70
N SER A 19 6.17 1.48 -6.41
CA SER A 19 5.58 2.72 -5.91
C SER A 19 4.06 2.58 -5.86
N LEU A 20 3.47 2.89 -4.72
CA LEU A 20 2.03 2.82 -4.48
C LEU A 20 1.50 4.20 -4.04
N GLY A 21 0.64 4.77 -4.88
CA GLY A 21 -0.16 5.94 -4.53
C GLY A 21 -1.41 5.51 -3.76
N LEU A 22 -1.66 6.13 -2.61
CA LEU A 22 -2.83 5.89 -1.79
C LEU A 22 -3.83 7.03 -1.95
N SER A 23 -5.09 6.67 -2.20
CA SER A 23 -6.21 7.57 -1.93
C SER A 23 -6.66 7.37 -0.47
N GLY A 24 -7.22 8.43 0.13
CA GLY A 24 -7.72 8.40 1.50
C GLY A 24 -8.98 7.55 1.70
N GLY A 25 -9.65 7.77 2.84
CA GLY A 25 -10.90 7.09 3.18
C GLY A 25 -10.73 5.60 3.50
N SER A 26 -11.76 4.80 3.20
CA SER A 26 -11.81 3.37 3.59
C SER A 26 -10.76 2.50 2.92
N LEU A 27 -10.16 2.98 1.82
CA LEU A 27 -9.11 2.26 1.08
C LEU A 27 -7.88 1.99 1.95
N VAL A 28 -7.47 2.98 2.74
CA VAL A 28 -6.29 2.89 3.62
C VAL A 28 -6.50 1.78 4.66
N GLY A 29 -7.66 1.75 5.31
CA GLY A 29 -7.99 0.72 6.29
C GLY A 29 -8.04 -0.68 5.67
N LEU A 30 -8.65 -0.81 4.48
CA LEU A 30 -8.69 -2.08 3.73
C LEU A 30 -7.27 -2.57 3.41
N LEU A 31 -6.42 -1.71 2.86
CA LEU A 31 -5.05 -2.09 2.51
C LEU A 31 -4.21 -2.37 3.75
N ALA A 32 -4.34 -1.59 4.82
CA ALA A 32 -3.65 -1.85 6.09
C ALA A 32 -3.99 -3.23 6.67
N GLN A 33 -5.25 -3.66 6.54
CA GLN A 33 -5.70 -4.97 7.02
C GLN A 33 -5.24 -6.12 6.12
N TYR A 34 -5.33 -5.96 4.80
CA TYR A 34 -5.23 -7.10 3.87
C TYR A 34 -3.94 -7.15 3.06
N LEU A 35 -3.18 -6.06 2.95
CA LEU A 35 -1.93 -6.04 2.18
C LEU A 35 -0.79 -6.79 2.87
N PRO A 36 -0.55 -6.67 4.19
CA PRO A 36 0.50 -7.44 4.85
C PRO A 36 0.41 -8.97 4.64
N PRO A 37 -0.76 -9.63 4.83
CA PRO A 37 -0.86 -11.06 4.56
C PRO A 37 -0.77 -11.39 3.05
N ALA A 38 -1.21 -10.50 2.16
CA ALA A 38 -1.07 -10.72 0.71
C ALA A 38 0.39 -10.73 0.28
N VAL A 39 1.19 -9.74 0.69
CA VAL A 39 2.62 -9.65 0.35
C VAL A 39 3.40 -10.84 0.90
N ALA A 40 3.05 -11.35 2.08
CA ALA A 40 3.68 -12.55 2.64
C ALA A 40 3.51 -13.80 1.75
N THR A 41 2.47 -13.86 0.91
CA THR A 41 2.19 -15.01 0.03
C THR A 41 2.78 -14.89 -1.37
N THR A 42 3.14 -13.68 -1.83
CA THR A 42 3.52 -13.42 -3.23
C THR A 42 5.04 -13.38 -3.47
N GLY A 43 5.85 -13.75 -2.47
CA GLY A 43 7.31 -13.86 -2.59
C GLY A 43 8.10 -12.70 -1.96
N PRO A 44 9.43 -12.62 -2.17
CA PRO A 44 10.33 -11.72 -1.43
C PRO A 44 10.26 -10.27 -1.90
N ALA A 45 9.09 -9.78 -2.36
CA ALA A 45 8.88 -8.36 -2.64
C ALA A 45 9.04 -7.59 -1.32
N ALA A 46 10.29 -7.24 -0.99
CA ALA A 46 10.63 -6.66 0.28
C ALA A 46 9.92 -5.30 0.40
N PRO A 47 8.99 -5.12 1.36
CA PRO A 47 8.32 -3.84 1.58
C PRO A 47 9.33 -2.71 1.80
N ALA A 48 10.54 -3.05 2.24
CA ALA A 48 11.68 -2.13 2.36
C ALA A 48 12.09 -1.42 1.05
N ARG A 49 11.67 -1.92 -0.11
CA ARG A 49 11.93 -1.30 -1.43
C ARG A 49 10.69 -0.60 -2.00
N TRP A 50 9.63 -0.48 -1.21
CA TRP A 50 8.40 0.18 -1.62
C TRP A 50 8.45 1.67 -1.27
N LEU A 51 7.98 2.50 -2.20
CA LEU A 51 7.60 3.87 -1.92
C LEU A 51 6.08 3.92 -1.80
N VAL A 52 5.58 4.30 -0.63
CA VAL A 52 4.14 4.47 -0.40
C VAL A 52 3.88 5.92 -0.03
N ALA A 53 2.98 6.57 -0.76
CA ALA A 53 2.63 7.98 -0.55
C ALA A 53 1.15 8.21 -0.85
N PHE A 54 0.56 9.22 -0.22
CA PHE A 54 -0.76 9.69 -0.59
C PHE A 54 -0.71 10.49 -1.90
N CYS A 55 -1.70 10.30 -2.76
CA CYS A 55 -1.83 11.08 -4.00
C CYS A 55 -2.16 12.56 -3.71
N ASP A 56 -2.88 12.80 -2.61
CA ASP A 56 -3.30 14.09 -2.07
C ASP A 56 -3.48 13.96 -0.55
N GLU A 57 -3.32 15.06 0.19
CA GLU A 57 -3.47 15.06 1.64
C GLU A 57 -4.06 16.39 2.13
N ARG A 58 -4.79 16.34 3.25
CA ARG A 58 -5.32 17.51 3.93
C ARG A 58 -4.21 18.26 4.66
N LEU A 59 -4.15 19.57 4.48
CA LEU A 59 -3.21 20.42 5.22
C LEU A 59 -3.71 20.66 6.64
N VAL A 60 -3.52 19.66 7.52
CA VAL A 60 -3.95 19.67 8.91
C VAL A 60 -2.85 19.09 9.82
N PRO A 61 -2.88 19.35 11.14
CA PRO A 61 -1.96 18.69 12.07
C PRO A 61 -2.09 17.16 12.03
N PRO A 62 -1.03 16.38 12.30
CA PRO A 62 -1.08 14.91 12.18
C PRO A 62 -2.07 14.20 13.09
N GLN A 63 -2.48 14.83 14.20
CA GLN A 63 -3.48 14.27 15.12
C GLN A 63 -4.92 14.66 14.73
N HIS A 64 -5.08 15.40 13.64
CA HIS A 64 -6.38 15.76 13.12
C HIS A 64 -7.09 14.46 12.67
N PRO A 65 -8.39 14.28 12.99
CA PRO A 65 -9.12 13.05 12.68
C PRO A 65 -9.41 12.84 11.18
N GLU A 66 -8.85 13.69 10.31
CA GLU A 66 -9.00 13.62 8.86
C GLU A 66 -7.65 13.49 8.19
#